data_AF-A0A1L7VSQ1-F1
#
_entry.id   AF-A0A1L7VSQ1-F1
#
_cell.length_a   1.000
_cell.length_b   1.000
_cell.length_c   1.000
_cell.angle_alpha   90.00
_cell.angle_beta   90.00
_cell.angle_gamma   90.00
#
_symmetry.space_group_name_H-M   'P 1'
#
loop_
_entity.id
_entity.type
_entity.pdbx_description
1 polymer ?
#
loop_
_entity_poly.entity_id
_entity_poly.type
_entity_poly.pdbx_seq_one_letter_code
_entity_poly.pdbx_strand_id
1 'polypeptide(L)'
;MISPRDLHNDIALALLLAVATSYLSRREDELLSEIICWACLPMIFGANTFVEQARADLPTRRETRHTLPSPLSLWVVAGCLSIASGCRAEADSSKLLPILTPLLLWTDGGLDRNAQGRDSADTSKLAPLSSKLWTASLAAALLTFVLIDWNYSGLVPSGVATGASFIAYVSFESRQRGGHFLPHLNPFGEHVYSLAPRVAGVLLVGSLARVYVFGLPRSSSLYALFLGLVKALSWRCAARATRHTSWTLPTMMTTFGLLATRNPFEFTFESHALLNPVSALLCLGQIAGFVPRHKRPMRFLYSCIMLPIIPYVASIMAIYHARTDAATFTADTPHPVMALYNKAQKEFENLSTRQSTTFEAASHNYQHKYGMERPPGFKEWYDAARSNGSPLIDDFDSLYHTISPLWRLSGSQVLDAMNRAKNLPGSDLWLCTFSGTSSTTQCSHSYRTFDRHFSPFPRSISPHDRRITVGDRSRKPVWDLLAKNCGLQEREVEDQDSINTFGLPFVTNISSAQDLCQHPEYSASHGFMMSPVSFRPIYGLVPIFSTGKLSTMSDILIPSPAYTEQEFIYDESKDVEWDRKRDSLYWAGSTTGGFALDTHWQLFHRQ
;
A
#
# COMPACT_ATOMS: atom_id res chain seq x y z
N MET A 1 -13.43 2.04 50.60
CA MET A 1 -14.39 1.70 49.53
C MET A 1 -14.22 2.69 48.39
N ILE A 2 -14.34 2.27 47.14
CA ILE A 2 -14.25 3.14 45.95
C ILE A 2 -15.65 3.72 45.66
N SER A 3 -15.73 4.96 45.18
CA SER A 3 -17.01 5.63 44.91
C SER A 3 -17.68 5.05 43.65
N PRO A 4 -19.04 4.96 43.60
CA PRO A 4 -19.73 4.56 42.36
C PRO A 4 -19.49 5.51 41.18
N ARG A 5 -18.99 6.74 41.43
CA ARG A 5 -18.54 7.67 40.37
C ARG A 5 -17.22 7.25 39.73
N ASP A 6 -16.33 6.57 40.46
CA ASP A 6 -14.98 6.27 39.98
C ASP A 6 -15.02 5.16 38.91
N LEU A 7 -15.78 4.08 39.15
CA LEU A 7 -15.95 3.00 38.17
C LEU A 7 -16.69 3.45 36.90
N HIS A 8 -17.61 4.42 37.02
CA HIS A 8 -18.28 5.03 35.86
C HIS A 8 -17.26 5.68 34.92
N ASN A 9 -16.26 6.35 35.50
CA ASN A 9 -15.17 7.00 34.77
C ASN A 9 -14.14 5.99 34.25
N ASP A 10 -13.73 4.98 35.04
CA ASP A 10 -12.80 3.93 34.58
C ASP A 10 -13.39 3.15 33.39
N ILE A 11 -14.69 2.83 33.39
CA ILE A 11 -15.36 2.13 32.27
C ILE A 11 -15.43 3.02 31.01
N ALA A 12 -15.77 4.30 31.17
CA ALA A 12 -15.82 5.23 30.04
C ALA A 12 -14.42 5.45 29.43
N LEU A 13 -13.41 5.63 30.27
CA LEU A 13 -12.02 5.81 29.85
C LEU A 13 -11.43 4.54 29.22
N ALA A 14 -11.75 3.35 29.72
CA ALA A 14 -11.36 2.09 29.10
C ALA A 14 -11.93 1.94 27.68
N LEU A 15 -13.19 2.32 27.46
CA LEU A 15 -13.80 2.29 26.11
C LEU A 15 -13.20 3.35 25.19
N LEU A 16 -12.96 4.58 25.66
CA LEU A 16 -12.24 5.61 24.90
C LEU A 16 -10.84 5.14 24.48
N LEU A 17 -10.09 4.54 25.40
CA LEU A 17 -8.74 4.06 25.13
C LEU A 17 -8.74 2.86 24.18
N ALA A 18 -9.74 1.96 24.26
CA ALA A 18 -9.89 0.85 23.30
C ALA A 18 -10.19 1.35 21.87
N VAL A 19 -11.06 2.36 21.73
CA VAL A 19 -11.30 3.05 20.45
C VAL A 19 -10.02 3.74 19.97
N ALA A 20 -9.33 4.49 20.84
CA ALA A 20 -8.11 5.19 20.49
C ALA A 20 -6.99 4.22 20.05
N THR A 21 -6.81 3.08 20.72
CA THR A 21 -5.84 2.04 20.28
C THR A 21 -6.21 1.41 18.95
N SER A 22 -7.51 1.35 18.61
CA SER A 22 -7.97 0.81 17.32
C SER A 22 -7.75 1.81 16.18
N TYR A 23 -8.07 3.09 16.42
CA TYR A 23 -7.89 4.20 15.47
C TYR A 23 -6.41 4.53 15.20
N LEU A 24 -5.56 4.44 16.23
CA LEU A 24 -4.12 4.70 16.13
C LEU A 24 -3.30 3.46 15.74
N SER A 25 -3.95 2.34 15.42
CA SER A 25 -3.27 1.10 15.06
C SER A 25 -2.56 1.24 13.71
N ARG A 26 -1.24 0.99 13.68
CA ARG A 26 -0.43 0.94 12.46
C ARG A 26 0.46 -0.29 12.48
N ARG A 27 0.39 -1.11 11.43
CA ARG A 27 1.14 -2.39 11.34
C ARG A 27 2.66 -2.22 11.49
N GLU A 28 3.21 -1.09 11.05
CA GLU A 28 4.65 -0.77 11.16
C GLU A 28 5.07 -0.44 12.60
N ASP A 29 4.18 0.17 13.38
CA ASP A 29 4.44 0.60 14.76
C ASP A 29 3.92 -0.42 15.81
N GLU A 30 3.23 -1.48 15.41
CA GLU A 30 2.50 -2.39 16.32
C GLU A 30 3.44 -3.13 17.29
N LEU A 31 4.51 -3.77 16.82
CA LEU A 31 5.49 -4.45 17.70
C LEU A 31 6.20 -3.46 18.65
N LEU A 32 6.59 -2.29 18.13
CA LEU A 32 7.33 -1.30 18.91
C LEU A 32 6.44 -0.66 19.99
N SER A 33 5.20 -0.34 19.65
CA SER A 33 4.21 0.16 20.62
C SER A 33 3.81 -0.89 21.67
N GLU A 34 3.78 -2.17 21.32
CA GLU A 34 3.60 -3.26 22.30
C GLU A 34 4.80 -3.38 23.24
N ILE A 35 6.04 -3.37 22.74
CA ILE A 35 7.26 -3.38 23.58
C ILE A 35 7.24 -2.19 24.56
N ILE A 36 6.91 -1.00 24.08
CA ILE A 36 6.81 0.22 24.90
C ILE A 36 5.65 0.11 25.91
N CYS A 37 4.49 -0.41 25.50
CA CYS A 37 3.34 -0.65 26.39
C CYS A 37 3.74 -1.53 27.58
N TRP A 38 4.33 -2.70 27.32
CA TRP A 38 4.76 -3.62 28.36
C TRP A 38 5.93 -3.07 29.19
N ALA A 39 6.87 -2.31 28.61
CA ALA A 39 7.92 -1.63 29.37
C ALA A 39 7.38 -0.53 30.30
N CYS A 40 6.35 0.22 29.90
CA CYS A 40 5.77 1.31 30.70
C CYS A 40 4.77 0.84 31.77
N LEU A 41 4.14 -0.33 31.60
CA LEU A 41 3.11 -0.85 32.50
C LEU A 41 3.52 -0.90 34.00
N PRO A 42 4.71 -1.40 34.39
CA PRO A 42 5.16 -1.39 35.78
C PRO A 42 5.23 0.02 36.40
N MET A 43 5.70 1.03 35.66
CA MET A 43 5.75 2.42 36.13
C MET A 43 4.35 3.01 36.31
N ILE A 44 3.45 2.74 35.35
CA ILE A 44 2.06 3.20 35.34
C ILE A 44 1.24 2.59 36.48
N PHE A 45 1.56 1.37 36.92
CA PHE A 45 0.97 0.77 38.12
C PHE A 45 1.64 1.26 39.42
N GLY A 46 2.98 1.35 39.44
CA GLY A 46 3.77 1.73 40.63
C GLY A 46 3.62 3.18 41.08
N ALA A 47 3.29 4.11 40.17
CA ALA A 47 3.06 5.52 40.51
C ALA A 47 1.94 5.75 41.54
N ASN A 48 1.07 4.75 41.79
CA ASN A 48 -0.01 4.83 42.78
C ASN A 48 0.25 4.06 44.09
N THR A 49 1.14 3.06 44.15
CA THR A 49 1.42 2.36 45.42
C THR A 49 2.07 3.30 46.42
N PHE A 50 2.96 4.19 45.95
CA PHE A 50 3.52 5.29 46.76
C PHE A 50 2.43 6.20 47.35
N VAL A 51 1.39 6.52 46.59
CA VAL A 51 0.27 7.41 47.01
C VAL A 51 -0.72 6.70 47.94
N GLU A 52 -0.92 5.39 47.79
CA GLU A 52 -1.76 4.60 48.71
C GLU A 52 -1.02 4.25 50.02
N GLN A 53 0.28 3.97 49.98
CA GLN A 53 1.10 3.77 51.19
C GLN A 53 1.23 5.06 52.01
N ALA A 54 1.40 6.23 51.36
CA ALA A 54 1.37 7.54 52.02
C ALA A 54 0.01 7.92 52.66
N ARG A 55 -1.00 7.04 52.60
CA ARG A 55 -2.29 7.16 53.29
C ARG A 55 -2.56 6.00 54.27
N ALA A 56 -1.61 5.09 54.46
CA ALA A 56 -1.82 3.81 55.15
C ALA A 56 -1.06 3.66 56.48
N ASP A 57 -0.50 4.74 57.03
CA ASP A 57 0.15 4.76 58.35
C ASP A 57 -0.87 4.68 59.50
N LEU A 58 -1.47 3.50 59.67
CA LEU A 58 -2.24 3.08 60.85
C LEU A 58 -2.16 1.54 60.99
N PRO A 59 -1.58 0.99 62.07
CA PRO A 59 -1.05 -0.37 62.05
C PRO A 59 -2.10 -1.46 62.36
N THR A 60 -2.93 -1.84 61.38
CA THR A 60 -3.74 -3.08 61.47
C THR A 60 -3.86 -3.85 60.15
N ARG A 61 -2.96 -4.82 59.90
CA ARG A 61 -3.27 -5.93 58.98
C ARG A 61 -2.57 -7.24 59.36
N ARG A 62 -3.36 -8.31 59.50
CA ARG A 62 -2.86 -9.70 59.52
C ARG A 62 -2.25 -10.05 58.17
N GLU A 63 -1.11 -10.73 58.18
CA GLU A 63 -0.55 -11.35 56.98
C GLU A 63 -1.46 -12.49 56.49
N THR A 64 -2.05 -12.31 55.31
CA THR A 64 -2.53 -13.44 54.50
C THR A 64 -1.36 -13.96 53.67
N ARG A 65 -1.01 -15.25 53.77
CA ARG A 65 0.06 -15.84 52.96
C ARG A 65 -0.30 -15.79 51.47
N HIS A 66 0.28 -14.87 50.71
CA HIS A 66 0.19 -14.86 49.25
C HIS A 66 1.03 -16.01 48.69
N THR A 67 0.41 -16.95 47.99
CA THR A 67 1.12 -18.00 47.24
C THR A 67 1.74 -17.38 45.99
N LEU A 68 3.07 -17.33 45.90
CA LEU A 68 3.73 -16.85 44.68
C LEU A 68 3.37 -17.76 43.49
N PRO A 69 3.02 -17.20 42.31
CA PRO A 69 2.75 -17.99 41.13
C PRO A 69 4.01 -18.68 40.62
N SER A 70 3.86 -19.87 40.04
CA SER A 70 5.01 -20.65 39.55
C SER A 70 5.72 -19.92 38.40
N PRO A 71 7.07 -20.00 38.29
CA PRO A 71 7.79 -19.33 37.20
C PRO A 71 7.35 -19.82 35.81
N LEU A 72 6.89 -21.08 35.71
CA LEU A 72 6.30 -21.65 34.49
C LEU A 72 4.99 -20.94 34.10
N SER A 73 4.10 -20.66 35.06
CA SER A 73 2.82 -19.98 34.79
C SER A 73 3.02 -18.58 34.19
N LEU A 74 3.98 -17.82 34.73
CA LEU A 74 4.36 -16.49 34.25
C LEU A 74 4.94 -16.53 32.84
N TRP A 75 5.74 -17.55 32.51
CA TRP A 75 6.31 -17.70 31.17
C TRP A 75 5.29 -18.17 30.13
N VAL A 76 4.35 -19.07 30.48
CA VAL A 76 3.26 -19.49 29.59
C VAL A 76 2.38 -18.28 29.23
N VAL A 77 1.94 -17.50 30.22
CA VAL A 77 1.09 -16.32 29.96
C VAL A 77 1.86 -15.22 29.24
N ALA A 78 3.15 -15.01 29.54
CA ALA A 78 3.98 -14.09 28.77
C ALA A 78 4.09 -14.51 27.30
N GLY A 79 4.31 -15.80 27.03
CA GLY A 79 4.34 -16.36 25.68
C GLY A 79 3.01 -16.16 24.95
N CYS A 80 1.88 -16.45 25.59
CA CYS A 80 0.56 -16.23 25.00
C CYS A 80 0.30 -14.75 24.63
N LEU A 81 0.66 -13.81 25.51
CA LEU A 81 0.55 -12.37 25.22
C LEU A 81 1.47 -11.95 24.08
N SER A 82 2.73 -12.39 24.08
CA SER A 82 3.68 -12.10 23.00
C SER A 82 3.26 -12.70 21.65
N ILE A 83 2.64 -13.88 21.64
CA ILE A 83 2.05 -14.50 20.44
C ILE A 83 0.86 -13.68 19.95
N ALA A 84 -0.05 -13.26 20.83
CA ALA A 84 -1.20 -12.44 20.44
C ALA A 84 -0.77 -11.09 19.83
N SER A 85 0.18 -10.40 20.46
CA SER A 85 0.74 -9.13 19.96
C SER A 85 1.60 -9.32 18.70
N GLY A 86 2.34 -10.43 18.59
CA GLY A 86 3.09 -10.80 17.40
C GLY A 86 2.19 -11.07 16.19
N CYS A 87 1.11 -11.83 16.39
CA CYS A 87 0.09 -12.03 15.36
C CYS A 87 -0.58 -10.70 14.96
N ARG A 88 -0.88 -9.78 15.89
CA ARG A 88 -1.44 -8.44 15.60
C ARG A 88 -0.56 -7.57 14.70
N ALA A 89 0.75 -7.75 14.72
CA ALA A 89 1.68 -7.08 13.81
C ALA A 89 1.74 -7.70 12.39
N GLU A 90 1.06 -8.83 12.19
CA GLU A 90 0.79 -9.42 10.89
C GLU A 90 -0.67 -9.18 10.46
N ALA A 91 -0.89 -9.07 9.15
CA ALA A 91 -2.15 -8.59 8.59
C ALA A 91 -3.36 -9.46 8.99
N ASP A 92 -4.52 -8.79 9.14
CA ASP A 92 -5.85 -9.39 9.26
C ASP A 92 -6.06 -10.36 10.45
N SER A 93 -5.17 -10.30 11.42
CA SER A 93 -5.13 -11.14 12.63
C SER A 93 -6.16 -10.79 13.72
N SER A 94 -6.97 -9.74 13.56
CA SER A 94 -8.01 -9.38 14.54
C SER A 94 -9.42 -9.91 14.22
N LYS A 95 -9.61 -10.57 13.07
CA LYS A 95 -10.93 -11.00 12.55
C LYS A 95 -11.74 -11.91 13.48
N LEU A 96 -11.08 -12.81 14.20
CA LEU A 96 -11.71 -13.81 15.10
C LEU A 96 -11.81 -13.34 16.57
N LEU A 97 -11.35 -12.12 16.90
CA LEU A 97 -11.41 -11.57 18.26
C LEU A 97 -12.80 -11.61 18.92
N PRO A 98 -13.94 -11.42 18.22
CA PRO A 98 -15.27 -11.45 18.86
C PRO A 98 -15.57 -12.78 19.56
N ILE A 99 -15.02 -13.90 19.07
CA ILE A 99 -15.22 -15.27 19.60
C ILE A 99 -14.68 -15.40 21.03
N LEU A 100 -13.72 -14.57 21.42
CA LEU A 100 -13.17 -14.51 22.77
C LEU A 100 -14.24 -14.21 23.84
N THR A 101 -15.28 -13.45 23.48
CA THR A 101 -16.35 -13.03 24.39
C THR A 101 -17.24 -14.20 24.85
N PRO A 102 -17.86 -15.03 23.97
CA PRO A 102 -18.58 -16.22 24.40
C PRO A 102 -17.67 -17.30 25.00
N LEU A 103 -16.39 -17.41 24.60
CA LEU A 103 -15.45 -18.37 25.21
C LEU A 103 -15.24 -18.09 26.72
N LEU A 104 -15.06 -16.82 27.10
CA LEU A 104 -14.94 -16.42 28.51
C LEU A 104 -16.30 -16.50 29.25
N LEU A 105 -17.42 -16.15 28.62
CA LEU A 105 -18.75 -16.35 29.23
C LEU A 105 -19.08 -17.83 29.47
N TRP A 106 -18.47 -18.75 28.71
CA TRP A 106 -18.56 -20.20 28.95
C TRP A 106 -17.67 -20.66 30.11
N THR A 107 -16.51 -20.04 30.36
CA THR A 107 -15.71 -20.33 31.57
C THR A 107 -16.40 -19.81 32.82
N ASP A 108 -16.90 -18.58 32.82
CA ASP A 108 -17.73 -18.01 33.89
C ASP A 108 -18.97 -18.90 34.19
N GLY A 109 -19.81 -19.17 33.18
CA GLY A 109 -21.06 -19.91 33.35
C GLY A 109 -20.92 -21.41 33.66
N GLY A 110 -19.78 -22.01 33.31
CA GLY A 110 -19.46 -23.40 33.67
C GLY A 110 -19.16 -23.59 35.17
N LEU A 111 -18.74 -22.54 35.86
CA LEU A 111 -18.35 -22.61 37.28
C LEU A 111 -19.57 -22.63 38.21
N ASP A 112 -20.62 -21.85 37.94
CA ASP A 112 -21.83 -21.83 38.79
C ASP A 112 -22.62 -23.16 38.75
N ARG A 113 -22.64 -23.86 37.59
CA ARG A 113 -23.29 -25.18 37.49
C ARG A 113 -22.66 -26.25 38.38
N ASN A 114 -21.40 -26.10 38.77
CA ASN A 114 -20.73 -27.01 39.71
C ASN A 114 -20.81 -26.53 41.17
N ALA A 115 -21.28 -25.30 41.42
CA ALA A 115 -21.44 -24.74 42.76
C ALA A 115 -22.85 -25.01 43.35
N GLN A 116 -23.89 -25.05 42.52
CA GLN A 116 -25.28 -25.23 42.98
C GLN A 116 -25.70 -26.70 43.11
N GLY A 117 -25.08 -27.39 44.07
CA GLY A 117 -25.66 -28.57 44.70
C GLY A 117 -26.62 -28.15 45.82
N ARG A 118 -27.91 -27.99 45.48
CA ARG A 118 -29.06 -27.45 46.25
C ARG A 118 -29.51 -26.04 45.86
N ASP A 119 -30.80 -25.81 46.09
CA ASP A 119 -31.58 -24.58 46.07
C ASP A 119 -31.63 -23.82 44.72
N SER A 120 -32.42 -24.39 43.81
CA SER A 120 -32.68 -23.89 42.45
C SER A 120 -34.13 -23.40 42.28
N ALA A 121 -34.44 -22.18 42.73
CA ALA A 121 -35.68 -21.47 42.38
C ALA A 121 -35.49 -19.94 42.29
N ASP A 122 -36.26 -19.33 41.37
CA ASP A 122 -36.55 -17.89 41.17
C ASP A 122 -35.46 -16.87 40.75
N THR A 123 -34.18 -17.00 41.10
CA THR A 123 -33.20 -15.93 40.75
C THR A 123 -32.78 -15.88 39.27
N SER A 124 -33.01 -16.94 38.49
CA SER A 124 -32.48 -17.09 37.12
C SER A 124 -33.21 -16.29 36.02
N LYS A 125 -34.40 -15.74 36.29
CA LYS A 125 -35.26 -15.12 35.25
C LYS A 125 -34.88 -13.67 34.90
N LEU A 126 -33.99 -13.02 35.65
CA LEU A 126 -33.71 -11.57 35.57
C LEU A 126 -32.29 -11.18 35.14
N ALA A 127 -31.44 -12.13 34.74
CA ALA A 127 -30.15 -11.84 34.13
C ALA A 127 -30.32 -11.07 32.79
N PRO A 128 -29.54 -10.00 32.53
CA PRO A 128 -29.67 -9.20 31.31
C PRO A 128 -29.39 -10.04 30.06
N LEU A 129 -30.11 -9.78 28.96
CA LEU A 129 -30.07 -10.64 27.77
C LEU A 129 -28.66 -10.83 27.18
N SER A 130 -27.78 -9.83 27.35
CA SER A 130 -26.38 -9.83 26.91
C SER A 130 -25.46 -10.78 27.69
N SER A 131 -25.85 -11.27 28.87
CA SER A 131 -25.05 -12.21 29.66
C SER A 131 -25.39 -13.68 29.40
N LYS A 132 -26.30 -13.96 28.44
CA LYS A 132 -26.63 -15.34 28.04
C LYS A 132 -25.63 -15.81 26.99
N LEU A 133 -25.04 -16.99 27.20
CA LEU A 133 -24.01 -17.52 26.31
C LEU A 133 -24.46 -17.59 24.84
N TRP A 134 -25.71 -18.00 24.57
CA TRP A 134 -26.22 -18.12 23.20
C TRP A 134 -26.34 -16.78 22.46
N THR A 135 -26.72 -15.68 23.13
CA THR A 135 -26.77 -14.35 22.51
C THR A 135 -25.38 -13.80 22.28
N ALA A 136 -24.43 -14.07 23.20
CA ALA A 136 -23.03 -13.73 23.00
C ALA A 136 -22.40 -14.50 21.83
N SER A 137 -22.71 -15.79 21.65
CA SER A 137 -22.26 -16.59 20.51
C SER A 137 -22.85 -16.13 19.18
N LEU A 138 -24.16 -15.83 19.15
CA LEU A 138 -24.82 -15.32 17.93
C LEU A 138 -24.25 -13.95 17.52
N ALA A 139 -24.04 -13.04 18.48
CA ALA A 139 -23.38 -11.77 18.24
C ALA A 139 -21.93 -11.99 17.75
N ALA A 140 -21.15 -12.83 18.41
CA ALA A 140 -19.77 -13.13 18.01
C ALA A 140 -19.67 -13.68 16.58
N ALA A 141 -20.61 -14.52 16.15
CA ALA A 141 -20.69 -15.01 14.77
C ALA A 141 -20.91 -13.87 13.76
N LEU A 142 -21.88 -12.97 14.01
CA LEU A 142 -22.14 -11.81 13.16
C LEU A 142 -20.95 -10.83 13.12
N LEU A 143 -20.42 -10.49 14.30
CA LEU A 143 -19.24 -9.62 14.45
C LEU A 143 -18.04 -10.18 13.67
N THR A 144 -17.82 -11.49 13.74
CA THR A 144 -16.76 -12.19 13.00
C THR A 144 -16.99 -12.18 11.49
N PHE A 145 -18.22 -12.46 11.04
CA PHE A 145 -18.58 -12.45 9.61
C PHE A 145 -18.30 -11.08 8.96
N VAL A 146 -18.66 -9.99 9.65
CA VAL A 146 -18.39 -8.61 9.20
C VAL A 146 -16.89 -8.29 9.23
N LEU A 147 -16.14 -8.72 10.24
CA LEU A 147 -14.69 -8.51 10.27
C LEU A 147 -13.94 -9.29 9.17
N ILE A 148 -14.48 -10.42 8.70
CA ILE A 148 -13.91 -11.16 7.57
C ILE A 148 -14.08 -10.42 6.25
N ASP A 149 -15.26 -9.82 5.98
CA ASP A 149 -15.62 -9.14 4.71
C ASP A 149 -15.13 -9.90 3.46
N TRP A 150 -15.48 -11.19 3.36
CA TRP A 150 -15.06 -12.13 2.31
C TRP A 150 -13.55 -12.36 2.11
N ASN A 151 -12.70 -11.59 2.78
CA ASN A 151 -11.25 -11.74 2.77
C ASN A 151 -10.81 -12.79 3.81
N TYR A 152 -10.50 -13.99 3.35
CA TYR A 152 -10.06 -15.10 4.20
C TYR A 152 -8.58 -15.04 4.63
N SER A 153 -7.80 -14.06 4.13
CA SER A 153 -6.42 -13.86 4.59
C SER A 153 -6.37 -13.43 6.07
N GLY A 154 -5.27 -13.75 6.75
CA GLY A 154 -5.10 -13.49 8.18
C GLY A 154 -5.91 -14.38 9.14
N LEU A 155 -6.83 -15.24 8.65
CA LEU A 155 -7.64 -16.10 9.54
C LEU A 155 -6.82 -17.04 10.44
N VAL A 156 -5.73 -17.61 9.92
CA VAL A 156 -4.84 -18.49 10.71
C VAL A 156 -4.15 -17.74 11.87
N PRO A 157 -3.39 -16.64 11.65
CA PRO A 157 -2.86 -15.85 12.75
C PRO A 157 -3.95 -15.23 13.64
N SER A 158 -5.16 -15.00 13.11
CA SER A 158 -6.29 -14.53 13.94
C SER A 158 -6.82 -15.59 14.91
N GLY A 159 -6.87 -16.86 14.48
CA GLY A 159 -7.25 -17.98 15.35
C GLY A 159 -6.21 -18.18 16.46
N VAL A 160 -4.92 -18.09 16.10
CA VAL A 160 -3.80 -18.15 17.05
C VAL A 160 -3.85 -16.99 18.05
N ALA A 161 -4.04 -15.75 17.58
CA ALA A 161 -4.16 -14.57 18.44
C ALA A 161 -5.34 -14.68 19.42
N THR A 162 -6.48 -15.17 18.95
CA THR A 162 -7.70 -15.34 19.77
C THR A 162 -7.52 -16.44 20.81
N GLY A 163 -6.96 -17.60 20.43
CA GLY A 163 -6.67 -18.69 21.35
C GLY A 163 -5.62 -18.33 22.42
N ALA A 164 -4.57 -17.62 22.03
CA ALA A 164 -3.56 -17.12 22.97
C ALA A 164 -4.14 -16.05 23.93
N SER A 165 -5.00 -15.15 23.42
CA SER A 165 -5.72 -14.17 24.25
C SER A 165 -6.67 -14.85 25.24
N PHE A 166 -7.32 -15.94 24.86
CA PHE A 166 -8.19 -16.74 25.75
C PHE A 166 -7.41 -17.33 26.93
N ILE A 167 -6.27 -17.99 26.65
CA ILE A 167 -5.41 -18.54 27.71
C ILE A 167 -4.95 -17.41 28.66
N ALA A 168 -4.52 -16.27 28.14
CA ALA A 168 -4.09 -15.13 28.94
C ALA A 168 -5.23 -14.55 29.82
N TYR A 169 -6.42 -14.32 29.27
CA TYR A 169 -7.52 -13.72 30.04
C TYR A 169 -8.14 -14.67 31.07
N VAL A 170 -8.31 -15.97 30.77
CA VAL A 170 -8.71 -16.98 31.77
C VAL A 170 -7.71 -17.03 32.93
N SER A 171 -6.42 -16.80 32.66
CA SER A 171 -5.40 -16.74 33.71
C SER A 171 -5.58 -15.56 34.68
N PHE A 172 -6.28 -14.50 34.27
CA PHE A 172 -6.53 -13.31 35.08
C PHE A 172 -7.94 -13.28 35.72
N GLU A 173 -8.77 -14.31 35.50
CA GLU A 173 -10.08 -14.46 36.14
C GLU A 173 -9.95 -14.85 37.62
N SER A 174 -10.94 -14.47 38.43
CA SER A 174 -10.86 -14.51 39.90
C SER A 174 -11.32 -15.82 40.54
N ARG A 175 -11.99 -16.71 39.80
CA ARG A 175 -12.46 -18.02 40.28
C ARG A 175 -11.50 -19.13 39.81
N GLN A 176 -10.93 -19.85 40.76
CA GLN A 176 -10.01 -20.96 40.51
C GLN A 176 -10.75 -22.18 39.93
N ARG A 177 -10.28 -22.71 38.79
CA ARG A 177 -10.69 -24.05 38.32
C ARG A 177 -9.98 -25.13 39.16
N GLY A 178 -10.73 -26.14 39.60
CA GLY A 178 -10.21 -27.33 40.28
C GLY A 178 -9.49 -28.32 39.35
N GLY A 179 -8.63 -27.84 38.45
CA GLY A 179 -7.89 -28.65 37.48
C GLY A 179 -6.52 -28.06 37.18
N HIS A 180 -5.47 -28.86 37.37
CA HIS A 180 -4.06 -28.43 37.43
C HIS A 180 -3.45 -27.86 36.13
N PHE A 181 -4.22 -27.73 35.04
CA PHE A 181 -3.69 -27.47 33.69
C PHE A 181 -3.68 -26.00 33.24
N LEU A 182 -4.34 -25.08 33.96
CA LEU A 182 -4.38 -23.67 33.58
C LEU A 182 -3.67 -22.78 34.62
N PRO A 183 -2.79 -21.85 34.20
CA PRO A 183 -2.14 -20.93 35.10
C PRO A 183 -3.13 -19.93 35.71
N HIS A 184 -2.87 -19.49 36.95
CA HIS A 184 -3.71 -18.52 37.67
C HIS A 184 -2.83 -17.37 38.16
N LEU A 185 -3.18 -16.15 37.74
CA LEU A 185 -2.44 -14.90 37.91
C LEU A 185 -3.41 -13.76 38.28
N ASN A 186 -4.24 -13.99 39.30
CA ASN A 186 -5.17 -13.02 39.86
C ASN A 186 -4.72 -12.58 41.27
N PRO A 187 -4.63 -11.26 41.57
CA PRO A 187 -4.99 -10.14 40.73
C PRO A 187 -3.85 -9.70 39.78
N PHE A 188 -4.20 -9.47 38.50
CA PHE A 188 -3.27 -9.03 37.44
C PHE A 188 -2.30 -7.93 37.89
N GLY A 189 -2.80 -6.89 38.58
CA GLY A 189 -2.02 -5.73 39.01
C GLY A 189 -0.91 -6.02 40.04
N GLU A 190 -0.95 -7.13 40.77
CA GLU A 190 0.17 -7.57 41.62
C GLU A 190 1.25 -8.29 40.80
N HIS A 191 0.86 -8.97 39.72
CA HIS A 191 1.78 -9.75 38.88
C HIS A 191 2.35 -9.00 37.66
N VAL A 192 1.81 -7.82 37.30
CA VAL A 192 2.34 -6.94 36.23
C VAL A 192 3.85 -6.78 36.32
N TYR A 193 4.41 -6.51 37.50
CA TYR A 193 5.86 -6.32 37.71
C TYR A 193 6.71 -7.53 37.30
N SER A 194 6.16 -8.75 37.39
CA SER A 194 6.83 -9.99 36.95
C SER A 194 6.50 -10.37 35.50
N LEU A 195 5.28 -10.09 35.04
CA LEU A 195 4.80 -10.49 33.72
C LEU A 195 5.33 -9.56 32.61
N ALA A 196 5.26 -8.25 32.84
CA ALA A 196 5.63 -7.22 31.87
C ALA A 196 7.05 -7.33 31.30
N PRO A 197 8.14 -7.48 32.09
CA PRO A 197 9.48 -7.62 31.53
C PRO A 197 9.67 -8.91 30.72
N ARG A 198 8.92 -9.98 31.01
CA ARG A 198 8.93 -11.22 30.21
C ARG A 198 8.31 -10.99 28.83
N VAL A 199 7.13 -10.34 28.78
CA VAL A 199 6.45 -10.02 27.51
C VAL A 199 7.29 -9.06 26.65
N ALA A 200 7.79 -7.98 27.26
CA ALA A 200 8.66 -7.01 26.57
C ALA A 200 9.94 -7.66 26.03
N GLY A 201 10.57 -8.55 26.80
CA GLY A 201 11.77 -9.29 26.38
C GLY A 201 11.52 -10.24 25.20
N VAL A 202 10.42 -11.01 25.22
CA VAL A 202 10.08 -11.92 24.09
C VAL A 202 9.72 -11.12 22.83
N LEU A 203 8.97 -10.03 22.97
CA LEU A 203 8.65 -9.15 21.84
C LEU A 203 9.89 -8.45 21.28
N LEU A 204 10.86 -8.05 22.12
CA LEU A 204 12.14 -7.49 21.69
C LEU A 204 12.95 -8.50 20.88
N VAL A 205 13.05 -9.76 21.33
CA VAL A 205 13.73 -10.84 20.58
C VAL A 205 13.04 -11.10 19.24
N GLY A 206 11.70 -11.16 19.22
CA GLY A 206 10.92 -11.30 17.98
C GLY A 206 11.12 -10.13 17.01
N SER A 207 11.18 -8.90 17.53
CA SER A 207 11.45 -7.69 16.74
C SER A 207 12.86 -7.70 16.14
N LEU A 208 13.89 -8.06 16.92
CA LEU A 208 15.26 -8.20 16.44
C LEU A 208 15.39 -9.28 15.36
N ALA A 209 14.71 -10.42 15.53
CA ALA A 209 14.65 -11.47 14.50
C ALA A 209 13.95 -10.99 13.22
N ARG A 210 12.84 -10.24 13.32
CA ARG A 210 12.16 -9.63 12.17
C ARG A 210 13.05 -8.60 11.47
N VAL A 211 13.79 -7.78 12.21
CA VAL A 211 14.76 -6.82 11.63
C VAL A 211 15.92 -7.52 10.92
N TYR A 212 16.40 -8.66 11.44
CA TYR A 212 17.46 -9.45 10.79
C TYR A 212 17.01 -10.06 9.45
N VAL A 213 15.75 -10.50 9.34
CA VAL A 213 15.23 -11.16 8.12
C VAL A 213 14.67 -10.17 7.10
N PHE A 214 14.01 -9.08 7.55
CA PHE A 214 13.25 -8.17 6.68
C PHE A 214 13.74 -6.72 6.69
N GLY A 215 14.81 -6.41 7.43
CA GLY A 215 15.32 -5.04 7.59
C GLY A 215 14.56 -4.19 8.62
N LEU A 216 15.02 -2.95 8.79
CA LEU A 216 14.42 -2.00 9.75
C LEU A 216 13.06 -1.50 9.22
N PRO A 217 11.95 -1.64 9.98
CA PRO A 217 10.67 -1.04 9.62
C PRO A 217 10.73 0.49 9.75
N ARG A 218 9.94 1.21 8.95
CA ARG A 218 9.90 2.69 8.94
C ARG A 218 9.02 3.28 10.07
N SER A 219 9.01 2.60 11.23
CA SER A 219 8.23 3.00 12.40
C SER A 219 8.61 4.40 12.89
N SER A 220 7.62 5.24 13.19
CA SER A 220 7.88 6.56 13.76
C SER A 220 8.04 6.42 15.27
N SER A 221 9.26 6.53 15.78
CA SER A 221 9.56 6.31 17.21
C SER A 221 8.70 7.14 18.16
N LEU A 222 8.32 8.36 17.76
CA LEU A 222 7.40 9.23 18.52
C LEU A 222 5.95 8.73 18.47
N TYR A 223 5.49 8.22 17.33
CA TYR A 223 4.15 7.66 17.17
C TYR A 223 4.00 6.32 17.92
N ALA A 224 4.98 5.43 17.78
CA ALA A 224 5.04 4.16 18.50
C ALA A 224 5.13 4.37 20.02
N LEU A 225 5.86 5.40 20.49
CA LEU A 225 5.88 5.82 21.89
C LEU A 225 4.49 6.27 22.37
N PHE A 226 3.83 7.15 21.62
CA PHE A 226 2.49 7.63 21.95
C PHE A 226 1.46 6.48 21.97
N LEU A 227 1.44 5.64 20.94
CA LEU A 227 0.57 4.45 20.86
C LEU A 227 0.84 3.48 22.01
N GLY A 228 2.11 3.24 22.36
CA GLY A 228 2.49 2.37 23.48
C GLY A 228 2.03 2.89 24.84
N LEU A 229 2.09 4.21 25.06
CA LEU A 229 1.55 4.86 26.26
C LEU A 229 0.02 4.77 26.32
N VAL A 230 -0.68 5.01 25.19
CA VAL A 230 -2.15 4.85 25.10
C VAL A 230 -2.56 3.40 25.37
N LYS A 231 -1.83 2.41 24.83
CA LYS A 231 -2.02 0.98 25.10
C LYS A 231 -1.82 0.64 26.59
N ALA A 232 -0.75 1.14 27.22
CA ALA A 232 -0.48 0.87 28.63
C ALA A 232 -1.53 1.51 29.58
N LEU A 233 -2.04 2.69 29.23
CA LEU A 233 -3.19 3.29 29.90
C LEU A 233 -4.47 2.46 29.69
N SER A 234 -4.69 1.94 28.48
CA SER A 234 -5.83 1.07 28.15
C SER A 234 -5.83 -0.20 29.04
N TRP A 235 -4.69 -0.88 29.13
CA TRP A 235 -4.48 -2.02 30.05
C TRP A 235 -4.72 -1.64 31.51
N ARG A 236 -4.29 -0.45 31.96
CA ARG A 236 -4.54 0.04 33.34
C ARG A 236 -6.03 0.22 33.63
N CYS A 237 -6.77 0.84 32.71
CA CYS A 237 -8.21 1.11 32.87
C CYS A 237 -9.03 -0.19 32.75
N ALA A 238 -8.67 -1.07 31.82
CA ALA A 238 -9.22 -2.43 31.73
C ALA A 238 -9.05 -3.20 33.05
N ALA A 239 -7.83 -3.24 33.59
CA ALA A 239 -7.51 -3.92 34.86
C ALA A 239 -8.13 -3.28 36.12
N ARG A 240 -8.71 -2.06 36.01
CA ARG A 240 -9.57 -1.47 37.05
C ARG A 240 -11.02 -1.89 36.86
N ALA A 241 -11.55 -1.81 35.63
CA ALA A 241 -12.92 -2.22 35.32
C ALA A 241 -13.16 -3.69 35.73
N THR A 242 -12.22 -4.59 35.42
CA THR A 242 -12.31 -6.02 35.73
C THR A 242 -12.22 -6.35 37.23
N ARG A 243 -11.83 -5.42 38.12
CA ARG A 243 -11.99 -5.61 39.59
C ARG A 243 -13.45 -5.66 40.03
N HIS A 244 -14.37 -5.24 39.17
CA HIS A 244 -15.81 -5.14 39.45
C HIS A 244 -16.69 -5.78 38.35
N THR A 245 -16.08 -6.45 37.38
CA THR A 245 -16.72 -7.20 36.27
C THR A 245 -15.89 -8.47 35.97
N SER A 246 -15.95 -9.07 34.77
CA SER A 246 -14.96 -10.06 34.29
C SER A 246 -14.21 -9.56 33.04
N TRP A 247 -13.17 -10.29 32.61
CA TRP A 247 -12.29 -9.92 31.48
C TRP A 247 -12.99 -9.92 30.10
N THR A 248 -14.23 -10.43 30.04
CA THR A 248 -15.17 -10.25 28.93
C THR A 248 -15.44 -8.78 28.58
N LEU A 249 -15.41 -7.85 29.54
CA LEU A 249 -15.72 -6.44 29.26
C LEU A 249 -14.65 -5.78 28.36
N PRO A 250 -13.33 -5.89 28.64
CA PRO A 250 -12.28 -5.52 27.71
C PRO A 250 -12.41 -6.13 26.30
N THR A 251 -12.83 -7.40 26.15
CA THR A 251 -12.94 -8.03 24.83
C THR A 251 -14.05 -7.40 23.99
N MET A 252 -15.19 -7.08 24.61
CA MET A 252 -16.23 -6.29 23.97
C MET A 252 -15.76 -4.87 23.62
N MET A 253 -15.02 -4.19 24.52
CA MET A 253 -14.49 -2.84 24.28
C MET A 253 -13.52 -2.78 23.09
N THR A 254 -12.58 -3.73 22.98
CA THR A 254 -11.69 -3.81 21.80
C THR A 254 -12.45 -4.18 20.53
N THR A 255 -13.43 -5.08 20.62
CA THR A 255 -14.26 -5.46 19.45
C THR A 255 -15.08 -4.27 18.95
N PHE A 256 -15.68 -3.48 19.85
CA PHE A 256 -16.33 -2.22 19.49
C PHE A 256 -15.36 -1.24 18.84
N GLY A 257 -14.16 -1.08 19.41
CA GLY A 257 -13.11 -0.21 18.86
C GLY A 257 -12.80 -0.55 17.40
N LEU A 258 -12.47 -1.82 17.12
CA LEU A 258 -12.16 -2.29 15.77
C LEU A 258 -13.28 -2.02 14.75
N LEU A 259 -14.55 -2.21 15.13
CA LEU A 259 -15.70 -1.99 14.24
C LEU A 259 -16.02 -0.49 14.06
N ALA A 260 -15.88 0.30 15.12
CA ALA A 260 -16.17 1.73 15.11
C ALA A 260 -15.07 2.57 14.44
N THR A 261 -13.85 2.05 14.29
CA THR A 261 -12.73 2.74 13.62
C THR A 261 -12.37 2.14 12.27
N ARG A 262 -13.13 1.16 11.76
CA ARG A 262 -12.90 0.59 10.43
C ARG A 262 -13.27 1.58 9.33
N ASN A 263 -12.41 1.69 8.34
CA ASN A 263 -12.56 2.61 7.22
C ASN A 263 -13.76 2.19 6.33
N PRO A 264 -14.76 3.06 6.09
CA PRO A 264 -15.91 2.70 5.26
C PRO A 264 -15.56 2.51 3.78
N PHE A 265 -14.43 3.03 3.30
CA PHE A 265 -13.96 2.87 1.92
C PHE A 265 -13.26 1.53 1.66
N GLU A 266 -13.04 0.69 2.68
CA GLU A 266 -12.43 -0.65 2.54
C GLU A 266 -13.46 -1.78 2.36
N PHE A 267 -14.75 -1.51 2.43
CA PHE A 267 -15.78 -2.56 2.32
C PHE A 267 -16.01 -3.01 0.89
N THR A 268 -15.99 -4.33 0.67
CA THR A 268 -16.16 -4.93 -0.65
C THR A 268 -17.60 -4.79 -1.19
N PHE A 269 -18.60 -4.62 -0.30
CA PHE A 269 -20.02 -4.58 -0.65
C PHE A 269 -20.80 -3.55 0.19
N GLU A 270 -21.77 -2.86 -0.41
CA GLU A 270 -22.68 -1.91 0.27
C GLU A 270 -23.40 -2.56 1.48
N SER A 271 -23.70 -3.86 1.42
CA SER A 271 -24.30 -4.62 2.51
C SER A 271 -23.37 -4.81 3.73
N HIS A 272 -22.06 -5.02 3.51
CA HIS A 272 -21.09 -5.06 4.61
C HIS A 272 -20.83 -3.68 5.21
N ALA A 273 -20.82 -2.64 4.37
CA ALA A 273 -20.74 -1.25 4.81
C ALA A 273 -21.90 -0.86 5.75
N LEU A 274 -23.11 -1.37 5.51
CA LEU A 274 -24.27 -1.21 6.41
C LEU A 274 -24.20 -2.14 7.63
N LEU A 275 -23.75 -3.39 7.49
CA LEU A 275 -23.65 -4.34 8.60
C LEU A 275 -22.59 -3.95 9.63
N ASN A 276 -21.54 -3.22 9.25
CA ASN A 276 -20.50 -2.76 10.17
C ASN A 276 -21.01 -1.83 11.29
N PRO A 277 -21.67 -0.69 11.02
CA PRO A 277 -22.24 0.15 12.07
C PRO A 277 -23.32 -0.57 12.87
N VAL A 278 -24.17 -1.40 12.25
CA VAL A 278 -25.15 -2.24 12.96
C VAL A 278 -24.46 -3.18 13.96
N SER A 279 -23.34 -3.79 13.57
CA SER A 279 -22.55 -4.69 14.42
C SER A 279 -21.81 -3.96 15.53
N ALA A 280 -21.28 -2.75 15.26
CA ALA A 280 -20.72 -1.88 16.29
C ALA A 280 -21.78 -1.50 17.35
N LEU A 281 -23.00 -1.14 16.91
CA LEU A 281 -24.11 -0.82 17.81
C LEU A 281 -24.59 -2.04 18.61
N LEU A 282 -24.59 -3.24 18.02
CA LEU A 282 -24.86 -4.49 18.72
C LEU A 282 -23.81 -4.73 19.82
N CYS A 283 -22.52 -4.56 19.52
CA CYS A 283 -21.43 -4.72 20.48
C CYS A 283 -21.52 -3.69 21.62
N LEU A 284 -21.82 -2.42 21.30
CA LEU A 284 -22.09 -1.36 22.28
C LEU A 284 -23.31 -1.70 23.17
N GLY A 285 -24.33 -2.34 22.60
CA GLY A 285 -25.48 -2.90 23.32
C GLY A 285 -25.09 -4.04 24.28
N GLN A 286 -24.13 -4.89 23.91
CA GLN A 286 -23.58 -5.92 24.80
C GLN A 286 -22.79 -5.30 25.95
N ILE A 287 -21.90 -4.34 25.67
CA ILE A 287 -21.14 -3.55 26.69
C ILE A 287 -22.13 -2.91 27.68
N ALA A 288 -23.13 -2.20 27.15
CA ALA A 288 -24.16 -1.58 27.98
C ALA A 288 -24.88 -2.63 28.83
N GLY A 289 -25.39 -3.70 28.22
CA GLY A 289 -26.13 -4.77 28.90
C GLY A 289 -25.34 -5.46 30.02
N PHE A 290 -24.04 -5.71 29.80
CA PHE A 290 -23.13 -6.37 30.74
C PHE A 290 -22.80 -5.50 31.96
N VAL A 291 -22.70 -4.17 31.81
CA VAL A 291 -22.44 -3.26 32.94
C VAL A 291 -23.69 -3.11 33.83
N PRO A 292 -23.60 -3.36 35.16
CA PRO A 292 -24.72 -3.25 36.09
C PRO A 292 -25.43 -1.89 36.05
N ARG A 293 -26.78 -1.91 36.06
CA ARG A 293 -27.63 -0.71 35.86
C ARG A 293 -27.21 0.50 36.70
N HIS A 294 -26.90 0.31 37.98
CA HIS A 294 -26.53 1.39 38.92
C HIS A 294 -25.13 2.00 38.71
N LYS A 295 -24.29 1.43 37.83
CA LYS A 295 -22.91 1.90 37.58
C LYS A 295 -22.65 2.20 36.09
N ARG A 296 -23.68 2.22 35.26
CA ARG A 296 -23.59 2.28 33.79
C ARG A 296 -23.42 3.72 33.26
N PRO A 297 -22.40 4.02 32.44
CA PRO A 297 -22.17 5.35 31.87
C PRO A 297 -23.08 5.65 30.66
N MET A 298 -24.40 5.65 30.85
CA MET A 298 -25.39 5.75 29.76
C MET A 298 -25.18 6.94 28.82
N ARG A 299 -24.98 8.17 29.33
CA ARG A 299 -24.76 9.37 28.48
C ARG A 299 -23.56 9.20 27.56
N PHE A 300 -22.47 8.63 28.08
CA PHE A 300 -21.24 8.39 27.33
C PHE A 300 -21.40 7.25 26.31
N LEU A 301 -22.06 6.15 26.69
CA LEU A 301 -22.40 5.07 25.77
C LEU A 301 -23.30 5.57 24.62
N TYR A 302 -24.24 6.49 24.88
CA TYR A 302 -25.02 7.12 23.82
C TYR A 302 -24.16 8.02 22.91
N SER A 303 -23.14 8.74 23.40
CA SER A 303 -22.21 9.44 22.51
C SER A 303 -21.35 8.50 21.64
N CYS A 304 -21.05 7.29 22.12
CA CYS A 304 -20.33 6.29 21.32
C CYS A 304 -21.11 5.78 20.09
N ILE A 305 -22.43 5.94 20.05
CA ILE A 305 -23.28 5.61 18.88
C ILE A 305 -22.84 6.39 17.63
N MET A 306 -22.34 7.61 17.80
CA MET A 306 -21.93 8.47 16.69
C MET A 306 -20.62 8.01 16.02
N LEU A 307 -19.77 7.26 16.74
CA LEU A 307 -18.45 6.82 16.24
C LEU A 307 -18.54 5.96 14.97
N PRO A 308 -19.35 4.88 14.90
CA PRO A 308 -19.54 4.13 13.66
C PRO A 308 -20.49 4.81 12.65
N ILE A 309 -21.42 5.67 13.11
CA ILE A 309 -22.46 6.25 12.23
C ILE A 309 -21.91 7.42 11.41
N ILE A 310 -21.11 8.32 11.98
CA ILE A 310 -20.60 9.51 11.26
C ILE A 310 -19.76 9.10 10.03
N PRO A 311 -18.79 8.17 10.11
CA PRO A 311 -18.04 7.72 8.94
C PRO A 311 -18.93 7.08 7.86
N TYR A 312 -19.90 6.24 8.26
CA TYR A 312 -20.83 5.60 7.34
C TYR A 312 -21.69 6.62 6.58
N VAL A 313 -22.30 7.58 7.29
CA VAL A 313 -23.09 8.66 6.67
C VAL A 313 -22.20 9.53 5.77
N ALA A 314 -20.97 9.86 6.21
CA ALA A 314 -20.03 10.61 5.39
C ALA A 314 -19.64 9.87 4.10
N SER A 315 -19.41 8.56 4.14
CA SER A 315 -19.14 7.76 2.93
C SER A 315 -20.35 7.69 1.98
N ILE A 316 -21.56 7.53 2.51
CA ILE A 316 -22.78 7.53 1.68
C ILE A 316 -23.02 8.89 1.04
N MET A 317 -22.79 10.00 1.77
CA MET A 317 -22.85 11.35 1.21
C MET A 317 -21.76 11.59 0.16
N ALA A 318 -20.53 11.11 0.38
CA ALA A 318 -19.45 11.21 -0.60
C ALA A 318 -19.76 10.43 -1.89
N ILE A 319 -20.30 9.21 -1.77
CA ILE A 319 -20.76 8.40 -2.92
C ILE A 319 -21.95 9.09 -3.62
N TYR A 320 -22.86 9.72 -2.89
CA TYR A 320 -23.97 10.47 -3.46
C TYR A 320 -23.47 11.67 -4.28
N HIS A 321 -22.62 12.52 -3.70
CA HIS A 321 -22.02 13.66 -4.41
C HIS A 321 -21.21 13.19 -5.64
N ALA A 322 -20.37 12.17 -5.50
CA ALA A 322 -19.64 11.61 -6.65
C ALA A 322 -20.56 11.05 -7.76
N ARG A 323 -21.80 10.64 -7.44
CA ARG A 323 -22.81 10.20 -8.42
C ARG A 323 -23.65 11.37 -8.98
N THR A 324 -23.86 12.47 -8.25
CA THR A 324 -24.58 13.67 -8.76
C THR A 324 -23.71 14.60 -9.58
N ASP A 325 -22.43 14.67 -9.24
CA ASP A 325 -21.47 15.61 -9.83
C ASP A 325 -20.78 14.98 -11.06
N ALA A 326 -20.99 13.68 -11.30
CA ALA A 326 -20.57 12.98 -12.50
C ALA A 326 -21.35 13.48 -13.73
N ALA A 327 -20.63 14.03 -14.71
CA ALA A 327 -21.23 14.52 -15.94
C ALA A 327 -21.97 13.41 -16.71
N THR A 328 -23.23 13.66 -17.06
CA THR A 328 -24.02 12.79 -17.94
C THR A 328 -23.78 13.15 -19.39
N PHE A 329 -23.25 12.19 -20.15
CA PHE A 329 -22.91 12.37 -21.56
C PHE A 329 -24.05 11.90 -22.46
N THR A 330 -24.36 12.68 -23.49
CA THR A 330 -25.42 12.41 -24.47
C THR A 330 -24.86 12.43 -25.90
N ALA A 331 -25.72 12.32 -26.92
CA ALA A 331 -25.32 12.56 -28.30
C ALA A 331 -24.88 14.02 -28.54
N ASP A 332 -25.52 14.98 -27.86
CA ASP A 332 -25.23 16.42 -27.95
C ASP A 332 -24.03 16.82 -27.07
N THR A 333 -23.79 16.10 -25.97
CA THR A 333 -22.65 16.26 -25.06
C THR A 333 -21.80 14.99 -25.00
N PRO A 334 -21.04 14.64 -26.06
CA PRO A 334 -20.26 13.40 -26.11
C PRO A 334 -19.18 13.35 -25.02
N HIS A 335 -18.90 12.14 -24.53
CA HIS A 335 -17.84 11.88 -23.56
C HIS A 335 -16.48 12.39 -24.08
N PRO A 336 -15.61 13.04 -23.26
CA PRO A 336 -14.36 13.65 -23.73
C PRO A 336 -13.44 12.70 -24.51
N VAL A 337 -13.40 11.42 -24.15
CA VAL A 337 -12.66 10.40 -24.93
C VAL A 337 -13.17 10.27 -26.37
N MET A 338 -14.49 10.39 -26.62
CA MET A 338 -15.02 10.40 -27.99
C MET A 338 -14.69 11.72 -28.72
N ALA A 339 -14.67 12.85 -28.02
CA ALA A 339 -14.24 14.12 -28.62
C ALA A 339 -12.75 14.10 -29.00
N LEU A 340 -11.89 13.55 -28.12
CA LEU A 340 -10.46 13.35 -28.36
C LEU A 340 -10.20 12.35 -29.50
N TYR A 341 -10.92 11.21 -29.50
CA TYR A 341 -10.88 10.22 -30.58
C TYR A 341 -11.27 10.85 -31.93
N ASN A 342 -12.39 11.59 -31.98
CA ASN A 342 -12.84 12.25 -33.19
C ASN A 342 -11.88 13.35 -33.67
N LYS A 343 -11.23 14.10 -32.76
CA LYS A 343 -10.15 15.05 -33.09
C LYS A 343 -8.98 14.32 -33.74
N ALA A 344 -8.45 13.28 -33.07
CA ALA A 344 -7.29 12.53 -33.55
C ALA A 344 -7.56 11.80 -34.89
N GLN A 345 -8.75 11.22 -35.08
CA GLN A 345 -9.15 10.60 -36.35
C GLN A 345 -9.18 11.66 -37.46
N LYS A 346 -9.81 12.82 -37.24
CA LYS A 346 -9.87 13.91 -38.21
C LYS A 346 -8.49 14.48 -38.53
N GLU A 347 -7.59 14.56 -37.55
CA GLU A 347 -6.19 14.99 -37.75
C GLU A 347 -5.41 13.98 -38.60
N PHE A 348 -5.58 12.68 -38.35
CA PHE A 348 -4.97 11.62 -39.16
C PHE A 348 -5.53 11.57 -40.59
N GLU A 349 -6.85 11.74 -40.78
CA GLU A 349 -7.47 11.86 -42.10
C GLU A 349 -6.96 13.08 -42.88
N ASN A 350 -6.80 14.23 -42.21
CA ASN A 350 -6.17 15.43 -42.79
C ASN A 350 -4.69 15.22 -43.15
N LEU A 351 -3.94 14.44 -42.36
CA LEU A 351 -2.54 14.12 -42.65
C LEU A 351 -2.41 13.17 -43.85
N SER A 352 -3.23 12.11 -43.86
CA SER A 352 -3.30 11.09 -44.92
C SER A 352 -3.72 11.68 -46.27
N THR A 353 -4.75 12.53 -46.29
CA THR A 353 -5.23 13.19 -47.53
C THR A 353 -4.26 14.22 -48.12
N ARG A 354 -3.23 14.65 -47.37
CA ARG A 354 -2.16 15.54 -47.85
C ARG A 354 -0.94 14.80 -48.43
N GLN A 355 -0.85 13.48 -48.29
CA GLN A 355 0.31 12.72 -48.76
C GLN A 355 0.40 12.67 -50.29
N SER A 356 1.62 12.73 -50.83
CA SER A 356 1.86 12.72 -52.27
C SER A 356 1.54 11.38 -52.93
N THR A 357 0.82 11.44 -54.04
CA THR A 357 0.38 10.28 -54.83
C THR A 357 1.28 9.95 -56.03
N THR A 358 2.27 10.81 -56.33
CA THR A 358 3.33 10.57 -57.32
C THR A 358 4.70 10.85 -56.71
N PHE A 359 5.75 10.26 -57.31
CA PHE A 359 7.13 10.46 -56.86
C PHE A 359 7.60 11.90 -57.06
N GLU A 360 7.15 12.54 -58.14
CA GLU A 360 7.48 13.91 -58.50
C GLU A 360 6.87 14.89 -57.49
N ALA A 361 5.62 14.64 -57.06
CA ALA A 361 4.98 15.39 -55.99
C ALA A 361 5.70 15.19 -54.64
N ALA A 362 6.04 13.95 -54.28
CA ALA A 362 6.77 13.64 -53.04
C ALA A 362 8.16 14.30 -53.00
N SER A 363 8.88 14.28 -54.13
CA SER A 363 10.17 14.95 -54.28
C SER A 363 10.04 16.47 -54.15
N HIS A 364 9.05 17.07 -54.81
CA HIS A 364 8.81 18.52 -54.73
C HIS A 364 8.40 18.94 -53.32
N ASN A 365 7.48 18.21 -52.68
CA ASN A 365 7.01 18.50 -51.32
C ASN A 365 8.16 18.37 -50.31
N TYR A 366 9.00 17.33 -50.41
CA TYR A 366 10.21 17.20 -49.58
C TYR A 366 11.14 18.41 -49.72
N GLN A 367 11.44 18.81 -50.97
CA GLN A 367 12.30 19.97 -51.24
C GLN A 367 11.69 21.29 -50.73
N HIS A 368 10.38 21.46 -50.88
CA HIS A 368 9.65 22.66 -50.44
C HIS A 368 9.47 22.75 -48.92
N LYS A 369 9.10 21.65 -48.25
CA LYS A 369 8.83 21.60 -46.81
C LYS A 369 10.12 21.65 -45.97
N TYR A 370 11.19 21.02 -46.44
CA TYR A 370 12.45 20.88 -45.68
C TYR A 370 13.61 21.72 -46.20
N GLY A 371 13.49 22.37 -47.35
CA GLY A 371 14.55 23.21 -47.92
C GLY A 371 15.83 22.46 -48.32
N MET A 372 15.75 21.14 -48.54
CA MET A 372 16.89 20.27 -48.82
C MET A 372 16.68 19.45 -50.10
N GLU A 373 17.77 19.07 -50.77
CA GLU A 373 17.71 18.03 -51.80
C GLU A 373 17.29 16.68 -51.20
N ARG A 374 16.54 15.89 -51.98
CA ARG A 374 16.10 14.55 -51.57
C ARG A 374 17.31 13.63 -51.31
N PRO A 375 17.28 12.76 -50.28
CA PRO A 375 18.37 11.86 -50.00
C PRO A 375 18.58 10.80 -51.11
N PRO A 376 19.79 10.22 -51.23
CA PRO A 376 19.98 8.98 -51.98
C PRO A 376 19.04 7.88 -51.47
N GLY A 377 18.44 7.09 -52.37
CA GLY A 377 17.45 6.08 -52.01
C GLY A 377 16.00 6.57 -51.91
N PHE A 378 15.71 7.87 -52.13
CA PHE A 378 14.35 8.41 -51.99
C PHE A 378 13.32 7.86 -53.01
N LYS A 379 13.76 7.39 -54.18
CA LYS A 379 12.84 6.78 -55.16
C LYS A 379 12.46 5.36 -54.74
N GLU A 380 13.47 4.61 -54.32
CA GLU A 380 13.41 3.25 -53.82
C GLU A 380 12.59 3.17 -52.52
N TRP A 381 12.76 4.15 -51.62
CA TRP A 381 11.91 4.32 -50.44
C TRP A 381 10.46 4.65 -50.82
N TYR A 382 10.22 5.58 -51.77
CA TYR A 382 8.86 5.94 -52.19
C TYR A 382 8.13 4.73 -52.79
N ASP A 383 8.80 3.98 -53.67
CA ASP A 383 8.22 2.80 -54.31
C ASP A 383 7.94 1.68 -53.29
N ALA A 384 8.82 1.48 -52.30
CA ALA A 384 8.62 0.53 -51.20
C ALA A 384 7.48 0.95 -50.24
N ALA A 385 7.41 2.24 -49.89
CA ALA A 385 6.31 2.78 -49.08
C ALA A 385 4.96 2.60 -49.80
N ARG A 386 4.94 2.81 -51.13
CA ARG A 386 3.75 2.64 -51.95
C ARG A 386 3.36 1.17 -52.14
N SER A 387 4.32 0.26 -52.37
CA SER A 387 4.04 -1.18 -52.50
C SER A 387 3.54 -1.81 -51.21
N ASN A 388 4.01 -1.31 -50.07
CA ASN A 388 3.59 -1.78 -48.75
C ASN A 388 2.31 -1.09 -48.23
N GLY A 389 1.68 -0.22 -49.04
CA GLY A 389 0.42 0.45 -48.67
C GLY A 389 0.54 1.45 -47.52
N SER A 390 1.71 2.07 -47.33
CA SER A 390 1.94 3.02 -46.23
C SER A 390 0.96 4.20 -46.28
N PRO A 391 0.25 4.53 -45.18
CA PRO A 391 -0.65 5.68 -45.13
C PRO A 391 0.10 7.01 -44.99
N LEU A 392 1.38 6.96 -44.63
CA LEU A 392 2.29 8.10 -44.63
C LEU A 392 3.36 7.87 -45.72
N ILE A 393 3.51 8.87 -46.58
CA ILE A 393 4.52 8.92 -47.62
C ILE A 393 5.52 9.99 -47.21
N ASP A 394 5.29 11.24 -47.58
CA ASP A 394 6.28 12.31 -47.59
C ASP A 394 6.31 13.21 -46.34
N ASP A 395 5.72 12.76 -45.23
CA ASP A 395 5.89 13.41 -43.93
C ASP A 395 7.04 12.78 -43.10
N PHE A 396 8.03 13.62 -42.77
CA PHE A 396 9.25 13.26 -42.07
C PHE A 396 9.55 14.14 -40.85
N ASP A 397 8.58 14.89 -40.31
CA ASP A 397 8.88 16.00 -39.39
C ASP A 397 9.65 15.58 -38.13
N SER A 398 9.25 14.48 -37.49
CA SER A 398 9.96 13.91 -36.32
C SER A 398 11.41 13.52 -36.64
N LEU A 399 11.66 13.01 -37.86
CA LEU A 399 13.00 12.65 -38.34
C LEU A 399 13.82 13.90 -38.69
N TYR A 400 13.23 14.87 -39.37
CA TYR A 400 13.83 16.17 -39.69
C TYR A 400 14.27 16.91 -38.43
N HIS A 401 13.36 17.10 -37.46
CA HIS A 401 13.69 17.79 -36.20
C HIS A 401 14.77 17.06 -35.40
N THR A 402 14.73 15.72 -35.34
CA THR A 402 15.74 14.94 -34.60
C THR A 402 17.11 14.95 -35.28
N ILE A 403 17.20 14.92 -36.61
CA ILE A 403 18.48 14.91 -37.35
C ILE A 403 19.04 16.32 -37.55
N SER A 404 18.22 17.37 -37.65
CA SER A 404 18.67 18.73 -37.99
C SER A 404 19.82 19.32 -37.14
N PRO A 405 19.98 19.02 -35.83
CA PRO A 405 21.14 19.49 -35.05
C PRO A 405 22.48 18.92 -35.57
N LEU A 406 22.46 17.75 -36.23
CA LEU A 406 23.63 17.06 -36.74
C LEU A 406 24.20 17.70 -38.01
N TRP A 407 23.40 18.44 -38.80
CA TRP A 407 23.89 19.11 -40.02
C TRP A 407 24.89 20.25 -39.74
N ARG A 408 25.04 20.65 -38.48
CA ARG A 408 26.12 21.54 -38.02
C ARG A 408 27.49 20.84 -37.94
N LEU A 409 27.55 19.53 -38.19
CA LEU A 409 28.76 18.70 -38.21
C LEU A 409 29.02 18.18 -39.64
N SER A 410 30.28 18.16 -40.05
CA SER A 410 30.67 17.42 -41.27
C SER A 410 30.59 15.90 -41.03
N GLY A 411 30.40 15.12 -42.10
CA GLY A 411 30.28 13.66 -42.01
C GLY A 411 31.47 12.98 -41.31
N SER A 412 32.69 13.52 -41.45
CA SER A 412 33.86 13.01 -40.73
C SER A 412 33.77 13.25 -39.22
N GLN A 413 33.23 14.38 -38.76
CA GLN A 413 32.99 14.68 -37.35
C GLN A 413 31.87 13.79 -36.77
N VAL A 414 30.84 13.46 -37.56
CA VAL A 414 29.78 12.51 -37.16
C VAL A 414 30.36 11.11 -36.99
N LEU A 415 31.13 10.62 -37.96
CA LEU A 415 31.78 9.31 -37.88
C LEU A 415 32.80 9.22 -36.72
N ASP A 416 33.58 10.27 -36.49
CA ASP A 416 34.50 10.41 -35.36
C ASP A 416 33.73 10.42 -34.01
N ALA A 417 32.59 11.11 -33.93
CA ALA A 417 31.71 11.09 -32.76
C ALA A 417 31.13 9.69 -32.48
N MET A 418 30.61 9.01 -33.50
CA MET A 418 30.08 7.64 -33.38
C MET A 418 31.15 6.64 -32.94
N ASN A 419 32.35 6.68 -33.54
CA ASN A 419 33.44 5.81 -33.18
C ASN A 419 33.96 6.07 -31.74
N ARG A 420 34.06 7.34 -31.32
CA ARG A 420 34.32 7.66 -29.91
C ARG A 420 33.24 7.09 -28.99
N ALA A 421 31.96 7.32 -29.28
CA ALA A 421 30.85 6.87 -28.44
C ALA A 421 30.81 5.35 -28.25
N LYS A 422 31.09 4.58 -29.32
CA LYS A 422 31.22 3.11 -29.30
C LYS A 422 32.41 2.61 -28.47
N ASN A 423 33.52 3.35 -28.48
CA ASN A 423 34.79 2.93 -27.86
C ASN A 423 34.95 3.41 -26.41
N LEU A 424 33.99 4.14 -25.84
CA LEU A 424 34.01 4.56 -24.44
C LEU A 424 33.81 3.37 -23.48
N PRO A 425 34.52 3.34 -22.34
CA PRO A 425 34.34 2.30 -21.33
C PRO A 425 32.91 2.36 -20.76
N GLY A 426 32.25 1.21 -20.69
CA GLY A 426 30.85 1.13 -20.26
C GLY A 426 29.83 1.60 -21.31
N SER A 427 30.24 1.92 -22.54
CA SER A 427 29.29 2.08 -23.65
C SER A 427 28.59 0.75 -23.96
N ASP A 428 27.28 0.83 -24.23
CA ASP A 428 26.45 -0.30 -24.68
C ASP A 428 26.02 -0.13 -26.17
N LEU A 429 26.67 0.81 -26.89
CA LEU A 429 26.34 1.12 -28.29
C LEU A 429 26.89 0.10 -29.29
N TRP A 430 26.00 -0.36 -30.17
CA TRP A 430 26.35 -1.04 -31.40
C TRP A 430 26.58 -0.03 -32.53
N LEU A 431 27.64 -0.26 -33.32
CA LEU A 431 27.89 0.47 -34.56
C LEU A 431 27.50 -0.44 -35.73
N CYS A 432 26.48 -0.04 -36.48
CA CYS A 432 25.98 -0.76 -37.64
C CYS A 432 26.35 -0.05 -38.94
N THR A 433 26.85 -0.81 -39.93
CA THR A 433 27.03 -0.37 -41.31
C THR A 433 25.92 -0.97 -42.17
N PHE A 434 25.31 -0.16 -43.03
CA PHE A 434 24.30 -0.60 -44.00
C PHE A 434 24.88 -0.54 -45.41
N SER A 435 24.64 -1.59 -46.19
CA SER A 435 25.09 -1.71 -47.58
C SER A 435 23.89 -1.75 -48.52
N GLY A 436 23.59 -0.63 -49.17
CA GLY A 436 22.44 -0.50 -50.07
C GLY A 436 22.49 -1.36 -51.33
N THR A 437 23.67 -1.84 -51.74
CA THR A 437 23.83 -2.74 -52.90
C THR A 437 23.54 -4.20 -52.59
N SER A 438 23.53 -4.58 -51.31
CA SER A 438 23.26 -5.94 -50.83
C SER A 438 22.10 -6.03 -49.85
N SER A 439 21.48 -4.89 -49.51
CA SER A 439 20.45 -4.72 -48.47
C SER A 439 20.81 -5.34 -47.11
N THR A 440 22.12 -5.40 -46.79
CA THR A 440 22.62 -6.01 -45.55
C THR A 440 23.05 -4.97 -44.53
N THR A 441 22.67 -5.21 -43.27
CA THR A 441 23.17 -4.50 -42.10
C THR A 441 24.19 -5.37 -41.37
N GLN A 442 25.37 -4.83 -41.07
CA GLN A 442 26.38 -5.49 -40.24
C GLN A 442 26.61 -4.65 -38.97
N CYS A 443 26.26 -5.18 -37.81
CA CYS A 443 26.43 -4.52 -36.51
C CYS A 443 27.64 -5.07 -35.75
N SER A 444 28.35 -4.19 -35.05
CA SER A 444 29.53 -4.54 -34.25
C SER A 444 29.59 -3.73 -32.95
N HIS A 445 30.05 -4.34 -31.87
CA HIS A 445 30.22 -3.69 -30.56
C HIS A 445 31.57 -4.09 -29.94
N SER A 446 32.16 -3.18 -29.19
CA SER A 446 33.54 -3.21 -28.70
C SER A 446 33.89 -4.33 -27.69
N TYR A 447 32.91 -5.12 -27.22
CA TYR A 447 33.12 -6.23 -26.27
C TYR A 447 31.88 -7.13 -26.13
N ARG A 448 30.66 -6.59 -26.31
CA ARG A 448 29.47 -7.40 -26.54
C ARG A 448 29.59 -8.02 -27.94
N THR A 449 29.87 -9.31 -28.02
CA THR A 449 29.66 -10.07 -29.27
C THR A 449 28.19 -10.42 -29.44
N PHE A 450 27.45 -10.45 -28.32
CA PHE A 450 26.07 -10.84 -28.21
C PHE A 450 25.28 -9.80 -27.40
N ASP A 451 24.07 -9.49 -27.85
CA ASP A 451 22.91 -9.38 -26.97
C ASP A 451 21.72 -10.02 -27.70
N ARG A 452 20.92 -10.81 -26.98
CA ARG A 452 19.87 -11.75 -27.50
C ARG A 452 20.25 -12.80 -28.56
N HIS A 453 21.47 -12.80 -29.09
CA HIS A 453 22.14 -13.93 -29.81
C HIS A 453 23.81 -13.86 -29.67
N PHE A 454 25.52 -15.40 -29.23
CA PHE A 454 27.01 -15.73 -29.13
C PHE A 454 28.10 -14.86 -28.43
N SER A 455 28.84 -15.51 -27.52
CA SER A 455 30.02 -15.05 -26.77
C SER A 455 31.35 -15.57 -27.41
N PRO A 456 32.57 -15.46 -26.83
CA PRO A 456 33.11 -14.56 -25.78
C PRO A 456 34.51 -13.93 -26.13
N PHE A 457 35.16 -13.31 -25.12
CA PHE A 457 36.61 -13.02 -24.93
C PHE A 457 37.20 -11.66 -25.45
N PRO A 458 38.31 -11.14 -24.85
CA PRO A 458 38.50 -9.68 -24.67
C PRO A 458 39.91 -9.10 -24.94
N ARG A 459 40.02 -7.76 -25.07
CA ARG A 459 40.80 -6.88 -24.15
C ARG A 459 40.99 -5.42 -24.63
N SER A 460 41.15 -4.56 -23.61
CA SER A 460 41.89 -3.28 -23.60
C SER A 460 41.20 -2.01 -24.17
N ILE A 461 41.61 -0.88 -23.59
CA ILE A 461 41.01 0.46 -23.69
C ILE A 461 42.14 1.50 -23.61
N SER A 462 42.10 2.58 -24.40
CA SER A 462 42.58 3.91 -23.98
C SER A 462 42.04 5.05 -24.85
N PRO A 463 41.94 6.30 -24.34
CA PRO A 463 41.20 7.39 -24.98
C PRO A 463 42.07 8.60 -25.40
N HIS A 464 41.45 9.59 -26.04
CA HIS A 464 41.54 11.06 -25.81
C HIS A 464 41.25 11.85 -27.11
N ASP A 465 40.73 13.08 -27.11
CA ASP A 465 39.75 13.69 -26.20
C ASP A 465 39.04 14.89 -26.88
N ARG A 466 37.73 14.77 -27.14
CA ARG A 466 36.75 15.88 -27.11
C ARG A 466 35.46 15.28 -26.55
N ARG A 467 35.02 15.74 -25.37
CA ARG A 467 34.29 14.92 -24.39
C ARG A 467 32.85 14.54 -24.74
N ILE A 468 32.72 13.57 -25.63
CA ILE A 468 31.65 12.56 -25.53
C ILE A 468 31.96 11.71 -24.30
N THR A 469 30.99 11.47 -23.42
CA THR A 469 31.18 10.66 -22.21
C THR A 469 29.97 9.77 -21.92
N VAL A 470 30.21 8.60 -21.34
CA VAL A 470 29.16 7.71 -20.81
C VAL A 470 29.13 7.88 -19.30
N GLY A 471 27.96 8.17 -18.74
CA GLY A 471 27.72 8.06 -17.30
C GLY A 471 27.10 6.73 -16.94
N ASP A 472 27.25 6.28 -15.69
CA ASP A 472 26.36 5.26 -15.12
C ASP A 472 25.41 5.91 -14.09
N ARG A 473 24.12 5.60 -14.23
CA ARG A 473 23.02 6.04 -13.36
C ARG A 473 22.07 4.89 -13.03
N SER A 474 22.46 3.66 -13.35
CA SER A 474 21.73 2.46 -12.95
C SER A 474 21.48 2.46 -11.43
N ARG A 475 20.25 2.15 -11.03
CA ARG A 475 19.79 2.00 -9.63
C ARG A 475 19.92 3.28 -8.78
N LYS A 476 19.75 4.45 -9.40
CA LYS A 476 19.84 5.78 -8.76
C LYS A 476 18.77 6.72 -9.32
N PRO A 477 18.28 7.70 -8.55
CA PRO A 477 17.45 8.78 -9.09
C PRO A 477 18.15 9.52 -10.24
N VAL A 478 17.39 9.84 -11.28
CA VAL A 478 17.90 10.49 -12.51
C VAL A 478 17.15 11.77 -12.87
N TRP A 479 16.09 12.13 -12.14
CA TRP A 479 15.30 13.32 -12.43
C TRP A 479 16.15 14.59 -12.63
N ASP A 480 17.02 14.91 -11.68
CA ASP A 480 17.91 16.10 -11.71
C ASP A 480 18.85 16.12 -12.92
N LEU A 481 19.15 14.95 -13.51
CA LEU A 481 19.97 14.83 -14.70
C LEU A 481 19.17 15.13 -15.97
N LEU A 482 17.93 14.63 -16.02
CA LEU A 482 17.03 14.75 -17.17
C LEU A 482 16.46 16.17 -17.26
N ALA A 483 16.01 16.72 -16.14
CA ALA A 483 15.47 18.08 -16.05
C ALA A 483 16.53 19.19 -16.15
N LYS A 484 17.83 18.85 -16.14
CA LYS A 484 18.95 19.80 -16.05
C LYS A 484 18.91 20.94 -17.08
N ASN A 485 18.46 20.65 -18.30
CA ASN A 485 18.50 21.61 -19.41
C ASN A 485 17.17 22.37 -19.62
N CYS A 486 16.12 22.08 -18.85
CA CYS A 486 14.75 22.59 -19.05
C CYS A 486 14.58 24.13 -18.97
N GLY A 487 15.59 24.85 -18.48
CA GLY A 487 15.64 26.31 -18.42
C GLY A 487 16.31 26.98 -19.63
N LEU A 488 16.73 26.24 -20.66
CA LEU A 488 17.46 26.76 -21.82
C LEU A 488 16.63 26.84 -23.12
N GLN A 489 15.34 26.50 -23.05
CA GLN A 489 14.48 26.36 -24.22
C GLN A 489 13.38 27.42 -24.19
N GLU A 490 13.44 28.36 -25.15
CA GLU A 490 12.32 29.25 -25.46
C GLU A 490 11.14 28.41 -25.96
N ARG A 491 9.91 28.81 -25.62
CA ARG A 491 8.72 27.97 -25.72
C ARG A 491 7.67 28.67 -26.56
N GLU A 492 7.35 28.10 -27.71
CA GLU A 492 6.15 28.48 -28.46
C GLU A 492 4.94 27.90 -27.70
N VAL A 493 4.06 28.79 -27.24
CA VAL A 493 2.78 28.41 -26.65
C VAL A 493 1.81 28.18 -27.79
N GLU A 494 1.66 26.92 -28.19
CA GLU A 494 0.70 26.52 -29.22
C GLU A 494 -0.74 26.63 -28.65
N ASP A 495 -1.41 27.74 -28.95
CA ASP A 495 -2.76 28.01 -28.51
C ASP A 495 -3.75 27.12 -29.30
N GLN A 496 -4.33 26.12 -28.63
CA GLN A 496 -5.23 25.13 -29.24
C GLN A 496 -6.59 25.04 -28.54
N ASP A 497 -7.63 24.79 -29.33
CA ASP A 497 -9.00 24.53 -28.86
C ASP A 497 -9.04 23.49 -27.73
N SER A 498 -9.40 23.96 -26.53
CA SER A 498 -9.52 23.10 -25.35
C SER A 498 -10.80 22.26 -25.40
N ILE A 499 -10.65 20.98 -25.73
CA ILE A 499 -11.72 19.99 -25.53
C ILE A 499 -12.07 19.98 -24.04
N ASN A 500 -13.30 20.36 -23.72
CA ASN A 500 -13.80 20.36 -22.34
C ASN A 500 -13.78 18.93 -21.78
N THR A 501 -12.91 18.67 -20.80
CA THR A 501 -12.82 17.37 -20.13
C THR A 501 -13.80 17.22 -18.96
N PHE A 502 -14.61 18.25 -18.66
CA PHE A 502 -15.51 18.31 -17.50
C PHE A 502 -14.78 18.09 -16.17
N GLY A 503 -13.52 18.55 -16.08
CA GLY A 503 -12.66 18.38 -14.91
C GLY A 503 -11.94 17.03 -14.83
N LEU A 504 -12.16 16.12 -15.78
CA LEU A 504 -11.45 14.84 -15.84
C LEU A 504 -10.00 15.04 -16.34
N PRO A 505 -8.99 14.36 -15.76
CA PRO A 505 -7.58 14.55 -16.09
C PRO A 505 -7.16 13.77 -17.35
N PHE A 506 -7.85 14.00 -18.47
CA PHE A 506 -7.48 13.43 -19.76
C PHE A 506 -6.35 14.22 -20.42
N VAL A 507 -5.43 13.52 -21.10
CA VAL A 507 -4.39 14.14 -21.93
C VAL A 507 -5.05 14.74 -23.19
N THR A 508 -5.03 16.06 -23.30
CA THR A 508 -5.57 16.83 -24.44
C THR A 508 -4.50 17.22 -25.47
N ASN A 509 -3.24 17.33 -25.05
CA ASN A 509 -2.07 17.57 -25.91
C ASN A 509 -0.96 16.59 -25.50
N ILE A 510 -0.57 15.70 -26.42
CA ILE A 510 0.42 14.65 -26.17
C ILE A 510 1.83 15.24 -26.03
N SER A 511 2.19 16.23 -26.86
CA SER A 511 3.52 16.86 -26.85
C SER A 511 3.81 17.57 -25.53
N SER A 512 2.83 18.28 -24.98
CA SER A 512 2.90 18.91 -23.65
C SER A 512 2.98 17.86 -22.53
N ALA A 513 2.08 16.87 -22.54
CA ALA A 513 2.06 15.80 -21.52
C ALA A 513 3.29 14.86 -21.55
N GLN A 514 4.05 14.83 -22.64
CA GLN A 514 5.33 14.13 -22.71
C GLN A 514 6.53 15.01 -22.33
N ASP A 515 6.33 16.33 -22.15
CA ASP A 515 7.42 17.24 -21.81
C ASP A 515 7.74 17.26 -20.30
N LEU A 516 8.82 16.58 -19.94
CA LEU A 516 9.37 16.59 -18.58
C LEU A 516 9.73 17.99 -18.07
N CYS A 517 9.95 18.97 -18.97
CA CYS A 517 10.22 20.36 -18.62
C CYS A 517 8.96 21.18 -18.27
N GLN A 518 7.78 20.62 -18.50
CA GLN A 518 6.47 21.15 -18.07
C GLN A 518 5.96 20.44 -16.81
N HIS A 519 6.38 19.18 -16.56
CA HIS A 519 5.83 18.32 -15.50
C HIS A 519 6.85 17.84 -14.42
N PRO A 520 7.35 18.72 -13.52
CA PRO A 520 8.23 18.35 -12.40
C PRO A 520 7.67 17.26 -11.46
N GLU A 521 6.36 17.14 -11.37
CA GLU A 521 5.65 16.11 -10.61
C GLU A 521 5.96 14.67 -11.09
N TYR A 522 6.44 14.49 -12.33
CA TYR A 522 6.80 13.18 -12.85
C TYR A 522 8.09 12.59 -12.24
N SER A 523 8.83 13.39 -11.46
CA SER A 523 10.00 12.97 -10.69
C SER A 523 9.76 11.74 -9.79
N ALA A 524 8.53 11.57 -9.29
CA ALA A 524 8.14 10.49 -8.36
C ALA A 524 6.99 9.60 -8.87
N SER A 525 6.54 9.75 -10.13
CA SER A 525 5.45 8.96 -10.71
C SER A 525 5.90 7.77 -11.57
N HIS A 526 7.19 7.67 -11.85
CA HIS A 526 7.71 6.75 -12.87
C HIS A 526 9.06 6.14 -12.46
N GLY A 527 9.11 4.80 -12.39
CA GLY A 527 10.27 4.06 -11.88
C GLY A 527 11.60 4.35 -12.60
N PHE A 528 11.58 4.69 -13.89
CA PHE A 528 12.77 5.14 -14.63
C PHE A 528 13.38 6.42 -14.04
N MET A 529 12.55 7.36 -13.54
CA MET A 529 13.02 8.61 -12.93
C MET A 529 13.59 8.39 -11.52
N MET A 530 12.95 7.48 -10.77
CA MET A 530 13.26 7.20 -9.37
C MET A 530 14.47 6.27 -9.20
N SER A 531 14.57 5.21 -10.00
CA SER A 531 15.64 4.21 -9.94
C SER A 531 15.54 3.27 -11.16
N PRO A 532 16.13 3.57 -12.32
CA PRO A 532 16.10 2.69 -13.48
C PRO A 532 16.99 1.46 -13.24
N VAL A 533 16.58 0.26 -13.67
CA VAL A 533 17.36 -0.98 -13.46
C VAL A 533 18.77 -0.88 -14.07
N SER A 534 18.84 -0.30 -15.27
CA SER A 534 20.05 0.07 -15.99
C SER A 534 19.83 1.38 -16.73
N PHE A 535 20.73 2.35 -16.57
CA PHE A 535 20.72 3.58 -17.39
C PHE A 535 22.14 4.13 -17.53
N ARG A 536 22.60 4.24 -18.77
CA ARG A 536 23.94 4.75 -19.12
C ARG A 536 23.84 5.94 -20.08
N PRO A 537 23.50 7.14 -19.58
CA PRO A 537 23.35 8.34 -20.41
C PRO A 537 24.66 8.69 -21.12
N ILE A 538 24.54 9.04 -22.41
CA ILE A 538 25.65 9.49 -23.24
C ILE A 538 25.55 11.01 -23.40
N TYR A 539 26.59 11.73 -23.00
CA TYR A 539 26.66 13.18 -23.11
C TYR A 539 27.51 13.55 -24.32
N GLY A 540 26.90 14.22 -25.30
CA GLY A 540 27.54 14.65 -26.54
C GLY A 540 26.58 14.54 -27.72
N LEU A 541 26.84 15.29 -28.80
CA LEU A 541 26.03 15.23 -30.01
C LEU A 541 26.47 14.01 -30.85
N VAL A 542 25.68 12.94 -30.80
CA VAL A 542 25.94 11.65 -31.46
C VAL A 542 24.61 11.13 -32.02
N PRO A 543 24.53 10.66 -33.29
CA PRO A 543 23.35 9.94 -33.76
C PRO A 543 23.28 8.58 -33.08
N ILE A 544 22.25 8.38 -32.25
CA ILE A 544 21.93 7.13 -31.57
C ILE A 544 20.54 6.71 -32.01
N PHE A 545 20.37 5.45 -32.41
CA PHE A 545 19.05 4.86 -32.65
C PHE A 545 18.53 4.22 -31.36
N SER A 546 17.28 4.49 -31.00
CA SER A 546 16.63 3.94 -29.80
C SER A 546 15.18 3.52 -30.09
N THR A 547 14.68 2.53 -29.34
CA THR A 547 13.27 2.09 -29.41
C THR A 547 12.33 2.94 -28.55
N GLY A 548 12.85 3.96 -27.86
CA GLY A 548 12.11 4.90 -27.02
C GLY A 548 13.02 6.01 -26.49
N LYS A 549 12.47 7.20 -26.21
CA LYS A 549 13.20 8.35 -25.67
C LYS A 549 12.30 9.23 -24.81
N LEU A 550 12.92 10.08 -24.00
CA LEU A 550 12.23 11.14 -23.24
C LEU A 550 12.29 12.47 -24.02
N SER A 551 11.45 13.46 -23.68
CA SER A 551 11.47 14.78 -24.35
C SER A 551 12.83 15.47 -24.30
N THR A 552 13.59 15.25 -23.22
CA THR A 552 14.94 15.80 -23.01
C THR A 552 16.07 14.98 -23.66
N MET A 553 15.74 14.01 -24.52
CA MET A 553 16.70 13.14 -25.22
C MET A 553 16.64 13.33 -26.75
N SER A 554 17.81 13.33 -27.39
CA SER A 554 17.94 13.59 -28.83
C SER A 554 18.07 12.32 -29.70
N ASP A 555 17.71 11.15 -29.16
CA ASP A 555 17.82 9.88 -29.88
C ASP A 555 16.89 9.83 -31.12
N ILE A 556 17.34 9.15 -32.17
CA ILE A 556 16.54 8.88 -33.36
C ILE A 556 15.69 7.65 -33.09
N LEU A 557 14.37 7.82 -33.09
CA LEU A 557 13.46 6.71 -32.81
C LEU A 557 13.40 5.72 -33.97
N ILE A 558 13.48 4.43 -33.63
CA ILE A 558 13.20 3.30 -34.53
C ILE A 558 12.10 2.41 -33.91
N PRO A 559 11.30 1.69 -34.71
CA PRO A 559 10.39 0.69 -34.19
C PRO A 559 11.12 -0.36 -33.34
N SER A 560 10.48 -0.82 -32.26
CA SER A 560 11.05 -1.89 -31.44
C SER A 560 11.12 -3.21 -32.23
N PRO A 561 12.25 -3.95 -32.23
CA PRO A 561 12.32 -5.29 -32.81
C PRO A 561 11.24 -6.25 -32.28
N ALA A 562 10.73 -6.02 -31.06
CA ALA A 562 9.62 -6.75 -30.47
C ALA A 562 8.40 -6.86 -31.39
N TYR A 563 8.08 -5.83 -32.19
CA TYR A 563 6.95 -5.87 -33.14
C TYR A 563 7.10 -6.92 -34.27
N THR A 564 8.28 -7.54 -34.40
CA THR A 564 8.57 -8.61 -35.38
C THR A 564 9.02 -9.92 -34.72
N GLU A 565 9.10 -9.97 -33.38
CA GLU A 565 9.51 -11.14 -32.62
C GLU A 565 8.30 -12.04 -32.32
N GLN A 566 8.42 -13.35 -32.60
CA GLN A 566 7.30 -14.30 -32.56
C GLN A 566 6.51 -14.36 -31.23
N GLU A 567 7.15 -14.02 -30.11
CA GLU A 567 6.53 -14.00 -28.77
C GLU A 567 5.56 -12.82 -28.56
N PHE A 568 5.70 -11.75 -29.34
CA PHE A 568 4.89 -10.52 -29.25
C PHE A 568 3.91 -10.34 -30.43
N ILE A 569 3.89 -11.25 -31.41
CA ILE A 569 2.90 -11.25 -32.48
C ILE A 569 1.53 -11.57 -31.87
N TYR A 570 0.55 -10.69 -32.12
CA TYR A 570 -0.81 -10.86 -31.64
C TYR A 570 -1.45 -12.15 -32.19
N ASP A 571 -2.16 -12.85 -31.32
CA ASP A 571 -2.80 -14.14 -31.58
C ASP A 571 -4.21 -14.13 -31.01
N GLU A 572 -5.18 -13.82 -31.89
CA GLU A 572 -6.61 -13.73 -31.60
C GLU A 572 -7.17 -15.01 -30.95
N SER A 573 -6.54 -16.18 -31.17
CA SER A 573 -6.98 -17.44 -30.56
C SER A 573 -6.78 -17.51 -29.05
N LYS A 574 -6.01 -16.58 -28.47
CA LYS A 574 -5.79 -16.43 -27.02
C LYS A 574 -6.78 -15.45 -26.36
N ASP A 575 -7.51 -14.65 -27.13
CA ASP A 575 -8.40 -13.63 -26.59
C ASP A 575 -9.70 -14.22 -26.03
N VAL A 576 -10.19 -13.60 -24.96
CA VAL A 576 -11.48 -13.94 -24.35
C VAL A 576 -12.56 -13.04 -24.95
N GLU A 577 -13.62 -13.65 -25.50
CA GLU A 577 -14.82 -12.96 -25.98
C GLU A 577 -15.34 -11.95 -24.95
N TRP A 578 -15.78 -10.77 -25.39
CA TRP A 578 -16.12 -9.65 -24.50
C TRP A 578 -17.11 -10.04 -23.39
N ASP A 579 -18.21 -10.69 -23.76
CA ASP A 579 -19.29 -11.11 -22.84
C ASP A 579 -18.90 -12.23 -21.87
N ARG A 580 -17.68 -12.76 -22.00
CA ARG A 580 -17.08 -13.77 -21.10
C ARG A 580 -15.95 -13.22 -20.24
N LYS A 581 -15.57 -11.95 -20.43
CA LYS A 581 -14.70 -11.23 -19.50
C LYS A 581 -15.45 -11.04 -18.17
N ARG A 582 -14.70 -10.93 -17.07
CA ARG A 582 -15.27 -10.71 -15.73
C ARG A 582 -15.02 -9.28 -15.30
N ASP A 583 -16.02 -8.65 -14.69
CA ASP A 583 -15.85 -7.39 -13.97
C ASP A 583 -14.91 -7.63 -12.78
N SER A 584 -13.63 -7.33 -12.98
CA SER A 584 -12.56 -7.70 -12.05
C SER A 584 -11.35 -6.80 -12.25
N LEU A 585 -11.10 -5.91 -11.28
CA LEU A 585 -9.87 -5.13 -11.24
C LEU A 585 -8.73 -6.02 -10.70
N TYR A 586 -7.71 -6.26 -11.52
CA TYR A 586 -6.51 -6.98 -11.11
C TYR A 586 -5.27 -6.10 -11.32
N TRP A 587 -4.32 -6.18 -10.39
CA TRP A 587 -3.03 -5.53 -10.54
C TRP A 587 -2.16 -6.36 -11.49
N ALA A 588 -2.19 -5.98 -12.76
CA ALA A 588 -1.33 -6.56 -13.78
C ALA A 588 0.16 -6.23 -13.55
N GLY A 589 1.01 -7.08 -14.10
CA GLY A 589 2.43 -6.82 -14.28
C GLY A 589 3.33 -7.00 -13.06
N SER A 590 4.57 -7.33 -13.37
CA SER A 590 5.69 -7.44 -12.44
C SER A 590 6.31 -6.07 -12.14
N THR A 591 7.19 -5.97 -11.13
CA THR A 591 7.89 -4.71 -10.80
C THR A 591 9.09 -4.48 -11.73
N THR A 592 8.81 -4.34 -13.02
CA THR A 592 9.76 -4.17 -14.13
C THR A 592 10.22 -2.73 -14.32
N GLY A 593 9.39 -1.74 -13.97
CA GLY A 593 9.62 -0.34 -14.31
C GLY A 593 10.77 0.38 -13.60
N GLY A 594 11.54 -0.32 -12.78
CA GLY A 594 12.72 0.20 -12.09
C GLY A 594 13.20 -0.73 -10.98
N PHE A 595 14.34 -0.39 -10.38
CA PHE A 595 14.95 -1.13 -9.29
C PHE A 595 14.48 -0.58 -7.94
N ALA A 596 13.38 -1.13 -7.44
CA ALA A 596 12.88 -0.86 -6.09
C ALA A 596 13.69 -1.62 -5.04
N LEU A 597 14.11 -0.92 -3.98
CA LEU A 597 14.82 -1.48 -2.82
C LEU A 597 13.95 -1.54 -1.55
N ASP A 598 12.77 -0.93 -1.58
CA ASP A 598 11.96 -0.63 -0.40
C ASP A 598 10.45 -0.67 -0.72
N THR A 599 9.63 -0.15 0.19
CA THR A 599 8.16 -0.13 0.06
C THR A 599 7.63 0.84 -1.00
N HIS A 600 8.46 1.73 -1.59
CA HIS A 600 8.01 2.65 -2.63
C HIS A 600 7.80 1.98 -4.00
N TRP A 601 7.94 0.64 -4.12
CA TRP A 601 7.60 -0.12 -5.34
C TRP A 601 6.20 0.19 -5.90
N GLN A 602 5.29 0.69 -5.08
CA GLN A 602 3.94 1.14 -5.46
C GLN A 602 3.94 2.34 -6.43
N LEU A 603 5.03 3.11 -6.49
CA LEU A 603 5.23 4.25 -7.40
C LEU A 603 5.94 3.86 -8.71
N PHE A 604 6.28 2.58 -8.88
CA PHE A 604 6.94 2.06 -10.08
C PHE A 604 5.88 1.50 -11.03
N HIS A 605 5.97 1.84 -12.32
CA HIS A 605 5.10 1.23 -13.32
C HIS A 605 5.35 -0.28 -13.41
N ARG A 606 4.29 -1.03 -13.72
CA ARG A 606 4.29 -2.49 -13.80
C ARG A 606 3.98 -2.94 -15.21
N GLN A 607 4.63 -4.03 -15.62
CA GLN A 607 4.47 -4.69 -16.91
C GLN A 607 4.55 -6.21 -16.71
#